data_AF-A0A9W7XRU4-F1
#
_entry.id   AF-A0A9W7XRU4-F1
#
_cell.length_a   1.000
_cell.length_b   1.000
_cell.length_c   1.000
_cell.angle_alpha   90.00
_cell.angle_beta   90.00
_cell.angle_gamma   90.00
#
_symmetry.space_group_name_H-M   'P 1'
#
loop_
_entity.id
_entity.type
_entity.pdbx_description
1 polymer ?
#
loop_
_entity_poly.entity_id
_entity_poly.type
_entity_poly.pdbx_seq_one_letter_code
_entity_poly.pdbx_strand_id
1 'polypeptide(L)'
;MSVAVLDPATGRVHVFVKGSFERVKQLAVAESAPANYDKVTACWAKHGCYVLALAHRDLGAVDLDSVARMSREELEDGCSLAALLLFRNQLKEDTAAAIRELREGGTRTVMVTGDAALTGVYIARECGMVDPHVRMLLGDIEATATGRVLVWRDTDSDEVVADVDSLLSSSNHTGTPTELAVTMAAFD
;
A
#
# COMPACT_ATOMS: atom_id res chain seq x y z
N MET A 1 10.99 13.74 -0.33
CA MET A 1 11.56 14.43 -1.52
C MET A 1 11.11 15.87 -1.41
N SER A 2 12.02 16.80 -1.65
CA SER A 2 11.74 18.24 -1.57
C SER A 2 12.28 18.94 -2.81
N VAL A 3 11.66 20.06 -3.17
CA VAL A 3 12.10 20.94 -4.24
C VAL A 3 11.93 22.39 -3.80
N ALA A 4 12.94 23.22 -4.04
CA ALA A 4 12.86 24.66 -3.87
C ALA A 4 12.64 25.31 -5.25
N VAL A 5 11.70 26.25 -5.32
CA VAL A 5 11.28 26.92 -6.56
C VAL A 5 11.26 28.42 -6.34
N LEU A 6 11.96 29.17 -7.18
CA LEU A 6 11.81 30.62 -7.25
C LEU A 6 10.59 30.97 -8.09
N ASP A 7 9.64 31.69 -7.50
CA ASP A 7 8.54 32.30 -8.22
C ASP A 7 9.02 33.64 -8.83
N PRO A 8 9.16 33.73 -10.17
CA PRO A 8 9.64 34.95 -10.82
C PRO A 8 8.66 36.13 -10.72
N ALA A 9 7.37 35.88 -10.45
CA ALA A 9 6.37 36.94 -10.33
C ALA A 9 6.45 37.62 -8.97
N THR A 10 6.70 36.86 -7.90
CA THR A 10 6.75 37.39 -6.53
C THR A 10 8.18 37.58 -6.01
N GLY A 11 9.18 36.99 -6.68
CA GLY A 11 10.57 36.96 -6.23
C GLY A 11 10.80 36.10 -4.98
N ARG A 12 9.84 35.25 -4.61
CA ARG A 12 9.89 34.42 -3.39
C ARG A 12 10.33 33.01 -3.72
N VAL A 13 11.03 32.37 -2.78
CA VAL A 13 11.38 30.96 -2.88
C VAL A 13 10.42 30.11 -2.06
N HIS A 14 9.81 29.13 -2.72
CA HIS A 14 8.91 28.17 -2.11
C HIS A 14 9.55 26.79 -2.07
N VAL A 15 9.44 26.11 -0.93
CA VAL A 15 9.85 24.72 -0.77
C VAL A 15 8.59 23.86 -0.74
N PHE A 16 8.55 22.84 -1.60
CA PHE A 16 7.52 21.82 -1.61
C PHE A 16 8.11 20.49 -1.18
N VAL A 17 7.45 19.83 -0.23
CA VAL A 17 7.87 18.53 0.31
C VAL A 17 6.79 17.50 0.01
N LYS A 18 7.19 16.35 -0.52
CA LYS A 18 6.33 15.16 -0.70
C LYS A 18 6.98 13.93 -0.06
N GLY A 19 6.19 13.16 0.66
CA GLY A 19 6.62 11.91 1.29
C GLY A 19 5.46 11.11 1.86
N SER A 20 5.78 10.05 2.60
CA SER A 20 4.75 9.30 3.34
C SER A 20 4.06 10.22 4.34
N PHE A 21 2.80 9.94 4.64
CA PHE A 21 2.01 10.79 5.52
C PHE A 21 2.58 10.85 6.94
N GLU A 22 3.23 9.79 7.42
CA GLU A 22 3.90 9.76 8.72
C GLU A 22 5.15 10.64 8.71
N ARG A 23 5.97 10.53 7.67
CA ARG A 23 7.24 11.26 7.61
C ARG A 23 7.03 12.76 7.42
N VAL A 24 6.10 13.15 6.56
CA VAL A 24 5.78 14.57 6.35
C VAL A 24 5.14 15.17 7.60
N LYS A 25 4.29 14.42 8.32
CA LYS A 25 3.73 14.88 9.61
C LYS A 25 4.82 15.18 10.64
N GLN A 26 5.90 14.41 10.67
CA GLN A 26 7.04 14.65 11.57
C GLN A 26 7.84 15.91 11.20
N LEU A 27 7.85 16.30 9.94
CA LEU A 27 8.57 17.48 9.44
C LEU A 27 7.71 18.74 9.50
N ALA A 28 6.39 18.59 9.41
CA ALA A 28 5.45 19.69 9.39
C ALA A 28 5.22 20.27 10.78
N VAL A 29 4.90 21.56 10.85
CA VAL A 29 4.47 22.23 12.08
C VAL A 29 3.17 21.60 12.58
N ALA A 30 3.10 21.29 13.88
CA ALA A 30 2.03 20.49 14.47
C ALA A 30 0.63 21.10 14.24
N GLU A 31 0.56 22.44 14.24
CA GLU A 31 -0.68 23.22 14.08
C GLU A 31 -1.24 23.16 12.66
N SER A 32 -0.41 22.80 11.66
CA SER A 32 -0.86 22.66 10.27
C SER A 32 -1.62 21.36 10.01
N ALA A 33 -1.45 20.34 10.87
CA ALA A 33 -2.13 19.08 10.73
C ALA A 33 -3.53 19.14 11.40
N PRO A 34 -4.62 18.77 10.70
CA PRO A 34 -5.93 18.73 11.30
C PRO A 34 -6.01 17.61 12.36
N ALA A 35 -6.87 17.78 13.38
CA ALA A 35 -6.98 16.84 14.50
C ALA A 35 -7.33 15.40 14.08
N ASN A 36 -7.96 15.21 12.92
CA ASN A 36 -8.32 13.91 12.36
C ASN A 36 -7.29 13.34 11.38
N TYR A 37 -6.11 13.96 11.21
CA TYR A 37 -5.11 13.57 10.23
C TYR A 37 -4.76 12.08 10.31
N ASP A 38 -4.35 11.60 11.49
CA ASP A 38 -3.94 10.19 11.68
C ASP A 38 -5.09 9.21 11.40
N LYS A 39 -6.30 9.59 11.80
CA LYS A 39 -7.49 8.76 11.57
C LYS A 39 -7.78 8.64 10.06
N VAL A 40 -7.70 9.74 9.33
CA VAL A 40 -7.98 9.79 7.89
C VAL A 40 -6.91 9.02 7.11
N THR A 41 -5.63 9.26 7.41
CA THR A 41 -4.52 8.59 6.70
C THR A 41 -4.51 7.09 6.99
N ALA A 42 -4.69 6.67 8.25
CA ALA A 42 -4.78 5.26 8.61
C ALA A 42 -5.99 4.58 7.96
N CYS A 43 -7.14 5.27 7.90
CA CYS A 43 -8.32 4.77 7.20
C CYS A 43 -8.02 4.48 5.73
N TRP A 44 -7.48 5.46 4.99
CA TRP A 44 -7.22 5.28 3.56
C TRP A 44 -6.11 4.28 3.27
N ALA A 45 -5.06 4.24 4.09
CA ALA A 45 -4.02 3.23 4.01
C ALA A 45 -4.61 1.81 4.19
N LYS A 46 -5.52 1.64 5.16
CA LYS A 46 -6.24 0.37 5.37
C LYS A 46 -7.13 -0.02 4.18
N HIS A 47 -7.67 0.96 3.44
CA HIS A 47 -8.45 0.73 2.23
C HIS A 47 -7.59 0.66 0.95
N GLY A 48 -6.31 0.31 1.07
CA GLY A 48 -5.42 0.04 -0.07
C GLY A 48 -4.97 1.28 -0.84
N CYS A 49 -5.14 2.48 -0.28
CA CYS A 49 -4.58 3.69 -0.88
C CYS A 49 -3.11 3.86 -0.48
N TYR A 50 -2.27 4.18 -1.46
CA TYR A 50 -0.97 4.78 -1.21
C TYR A 50 -1.18 6.25 -0.84
N VAL A 51 -1.03 6.54 0.46
CA VAL A 51 -1.26 7.87 1.04
C VAL A 51 0.05 8.65 1.09
N LEU A 52 0.16 9.70 0.27
CA LEU A 52 1.24 10.67 0.36
C LEU A 52 0.75 11.96 0.99
N ALA A 53 1.64 12.64 1.67
CA ALA A 53 1.41 13.99 2.17
C ALA A 53 2.28 15.00 1.41
N LEU A 54 1.73 16.20 1.26
CA LEU A 54 2.37 17.37 0.71
C LEU A 54 2.47 18.43 1.80
N ALA A 55 3.63 19.05 1.91
CA ALA A 55 3.85 20.22 2.75
C ALA A 55 4.53 21.34 1.95
N HIS A 56 4.32 22.56 2.40
CA HIS A 56 4.82 23.78 1.78
C HIS A 56 5.49 24.67 2.81
N ARG A 57 6.59 25.31 2.41
CA ARG A 57 7.23 26.38 3.16
C ARG A 57 7.54 27.54 2.23
N ASP A 58 7.33 28.74 2.71
CA ASP A 58 7.71 29.97 2.04
C ASP A 58 8.95 30.55 2.72
N LEU A 59 10.07 30.60 2.00
CA LEU A 59 11.32 31.18 2.49
C LEU A 59 11.38 32.70 2.28
N GLY A 60 10.39 33.28 1.61
CA GLY A 60 10.35 34.69 1.25
C GLY A 60 11.34 35.05 0.14
N ALA A 61 11.69 36.33 0.08
CA ALA A 61 12.69 36.85 -0.87
C ALA A 61 14.11 36.58 -0.33
N VAL A 62 14.65 35.41 -0.66
CA VAL A 62 16.02 34.96 -0.31
C VAL A 62 16.86 34.79 -1.57
N ASP A 63 18.18 34.96 -1.45
CA ASP A 63 19.11 34.75 -2.56
C ASP A 63 19.24 33.25 -2.89
N LEU A 64 19.37 32.92 -4.17
CA LEU A 64 19.46 31.53 -4.60
C LEU A 64 20.74 30.83 -4.10
N ASP A 65 21.83 31.58 -3.90
CA ASP A 65 23.09 31.05 -3.42
C ASP A 65 23.00 30.59 -1.95
N SER A 66 22.23 31.29 -1.12
CA SER A 66 21.96 30.84 0.26
C SER A 66 21.10 29.60 0.28
N VAL A 67 20.03 29.56 -0.52
CA VAL A 67 19.16 28.37 -0.66
C VAL A 67 19.97 27.17 -1.14
N ALA A 68 20.88 27.34 -2.10
CA ALA A 68 21.74 26.27 -2.61
C ALA A 68 22.74 25.73 -1.57
N ARG A 69 23.07 26.52 -0.54
CA ARG A 69 23.93 26.11 0.59
C ARG A 69 23.16 25.47 1.74
N MET A 70 21.83 25.56 1.76
CA MET A 70 21.02 24.91 2.79
C MET A 70 21.08 23.39 2.64
N SER A 71 21.19 22.72 3.77
CA SER A 71 20.97 21.27 3.85
C SER A 71 19.51 20.93 3.56
N ARG A 72 19.26 19.66 3.26
CA ARG A 72 17.91 19.16 3.01
C ARG A 72 17.04 19.32 4.25
N GLU A 73 17.62 19.06 5.41
CA GLU A 73 16.96 19.17 6.72
C GLU A 73 16.50 20.62 6.97
N GLU A 74 17.36 21.60 6.68
CA GLU A 74 17.02 23.02 6.82
C GLU A 74 15.92 23.47 5.85
N LEU A 75 15.86 22.91 4.63
CA LEU A 75 14.81 23.20 3.66
C LEU A 75 13.47 22.57 4.05
N GLU A 76 13.49 21.34 4.56
CA GLU A 76 12.29 20.58 4.93
C GLU A 76 11.70 20.99 6.30
N ASP A 77 12.50 21.60 7.17
CA ASP A 77 12.09 22.06 8.50
C ASP A 77 10.99 23.13 8.43
N GLY A 78 10.11 23.18 9.43
CA GLY A 78 9.09 24.23 9.57
C GLY A 78 8.09 24.33 8.41
N CYS A 79 7.91 23.27 7.61
CA CYS A 79 6.91 23.24 6.56
C CYS A 79 5.50 23.12 7.14
N SER A 80 4.50 23.63 6.43
CA SER A 80 3.08 23.47 6.78
C SER A 80 2.46 22.40 5.92
N LEU A 81 1.73 21.47 6.53
CA LEU A 81 0.94 20.48 5.80
C LEU A 81 -0.04 21.21 4.87
N ALA A 82 -0.03 20.82 3.59
CA ALA A 82 -0.86 21.44 2.56
C ALA A 82 -1.97 20.50 2.10
N ALA A 83 -1.65 19.23 1.81
CA ALA A 83 -2.62 18.29 1.25
C ALA A 83 -2.19 16.82 1.44
N LEU A 84 -3.14 15.92 1.18
CA LEU A 84 -2.91 14.50 0.98
C LEU A 84 -3.14 14.14 -0.50
N LEU A 85 -2.33 13.23 -1.02
CA LEU A 85 -2.57 12.56 -2.31
C LEU A 85 -2.87 11.09 -2.05
N LEU A 86 -4.02 10.63 -2.52
CA LEU A 86 -4.45 9.24 -2.37
C LEU A 86 -4.36 8.58 -3.73
N PHE A 87 -3.48 7.60 -3.88
CA PHE A 87 -3.39 6.78 -5.07
C PHE A 87 -3.95 5.40 -4.77
N ARG A 88 -4.83 4.89 -5.64
CA ARG A 88 -5.30 3.52 -5.58
C ARG A 88 -5.25 2.95 -6.98
N ASN A 89 -4.64 1.79 -7.13
CA ASN A 89 -4.75 1.05 -8.38
C ASN A 89 -6.18 0.55 -8.50
N GLN A 90 -6.89 1.02 -9.52
CA GLN A 90 -8.23 0.55 -9.81
C GLN A 90 -8.17 -0.58 -10.83
N LEU A 91 -9.06 -1.54 -10.68
CA LEU A 91 -9.35 -2.50 -11.74
C LEU A 91 -9.88 -1.74 -12.96
N LYS A 92 -9.61 -2.27 -14.17
CA LYS A 92 -10.33 -1.80 -15.36
C LYS A 92 -11.80 -2.15 -15.19
N GLU A 93 -12.69 -1.28 -15.65
CA GLU A 93 -14.15 -1.39 -15.45
C GLU A 93 -14.71 -2.73 -15.96
N ASP A 94 -14.09 -3.31 -17.00
CA ASP A 94 -14.47 -4.58 -17.62
C ASP A 94 -13.86 -5.82 -16.94
N THR A 95 -12.92 -5.66 -16.00
CA THR A 95 -12.14 -6.78 -15.42
C THR A 95 -13.06 -7.81 -14.77
N ALA A 96 -13.97 -7.38 -13.90
CA ALA A 96 -14.86 -8.30 -13.18
C ALA A 96 -15.81 -9.05 -14.13
N ALA A 97 -16.31 -8.37 -15.16
CA ALA A 97 -17.17 -8.97 -16.17
C ALA A 97 -16.41 -10.03 -16.97
N ALA A 98 -15.20 -9.72 -17.43
CA ALA A 98 -14.36 -10.66 -18.17
C ALA A 98 -13.95 -11.89 -17.34
N ILE A 99 -13.58 -11.71 -16.07
CA ILE A 99 -13.28 -12.82 -15.15
C ILE A 99 -14.51 -13.71 -14.95
N ARG A 100 -15.71 -13.13 -14.79
CA ARG A 100 -16.95 -13.88 -14.67
C ARG A 100 -17.23 -14.70 -15.93
N GLU A 101 -17.13 -14.12 -17.12
CA GLU A 101 -17.35 -14.83 -18.39
C GLU A 101 -16.39 -16.02 -18.56
N LEU A 102 -15.11 -15.85 -18.21
CA LEU A 102 -14.13 -16.95 -18.23
C LEU A 102 -14.52 -18.09 -17.28
N ARG A 103 -14.98 -17.76 -16.07
CA ARG A 103 -15.41 -18.74 -15.07
C ARG A 103 -16.69 -19.47 -15.49
N GLU A 104 -17.68 -18.75 -16.01
CA GLU A 104 -18.93 -19.31 -16.54
C GLU A 104 -18.66 -20.23 -17.75
N GLY A 105 -17.63 -19.91 -18.54
CA GLY A 105 -17.12 -20.76 -19.63
C GLY A 105 -16.28 -21.96 -19.17
N GLY A 106 -16.11 -22.18 -17.87
CA GLY A 106 -15.34 -23.31 -17.32
C GLY A 106 -13.82 -23.13 -17.40
N THR A 107 -13.32 -21.91 -17.65
CA THR A 107 -11.88 -21.62 -17.64
C THR A 107 -11.44 -21.22 -16.23
N ARG A 108 -10.46 -21.95 -15.67
CA ARG A 108 -9.84 -21.57 -14.38
C ARG A 108 -8.97 -20.32 -14.56
N THR A 109 -9.31 -19.26 -13.84
CA THR A 109 -8.52 -18.02 -13.78
C THR A 109 -7.47 -18.10 -12.67
N VAL A 110 -6.23 -17.73 -12.98
CA VAL A 110 -5.11 -17.68 -12.02
C VAL A 110 -4.39 -16.33 -12.18
N MET A 111 -3.99 -15.72 -11.07
CA MET A 111 -3.21 -14.47 -11.06
C MET A 111 -1.73 -14.76 -10.86
N VAL A 112 -0.90 -14.15 -11.72
CA VAL A 112 0.55 -14.08 -11.54
C VAL A 112 0.93 -12.61 -11.56
N THR A 113 1.49 -12.11 -10.46
CA THR A 113 1.83 -10.69 -10.28
C THR A 113 3.20 -10.52 -9.63
N GLY A 114 3.83 -9.38 -9.90
CA GLY A 114 5.06 -8.94 -9.21
C GLY A 114 4.78 -8.03 -8.01
N ASP A 115 3.52 -7.71 -7.74
CA ASP A 115 3.12 -6.95 -6.55
C ASP A 115 3.22 -7.79 -5.27
N ALA A 116 3.14 -7.14 -4.12
CA ALA A 116 3.07 -7.82 -2.83
C ALA A 116 1.88 -8.80 -2.79
N ALA A 117 2.08 -9.97 -2.17
CA ALA A 117 1.09 -11.06 -2.19
C ALA A 117 -0.29 -10.64 -1.67
N LEU A 118 -0.35 -9.88 -0.58
CA LEU A 118 -1.61 -9.38 -0.03
C LEU A 118 -2.35 -8.43 -0.98
N THR A 119 -1.62 -7.66 -1.79
CA THR A 119 -2.22 -6.85 -2.88
C THR A 119 -2.83 -7.75 -3.94
N GLY A 120 -2.14 -8.83 -4.33
CA GLY A 120 -2.67 -9.83 -5.25
C GLY A 120 -3.96 -10.49 -4.73
N VAL A 121 -3.97 -10.90 -3.46
CA VAL A 121 -5.16 -11.46 -2.79
C VAL A 121 -6.33 -10.47 -2.80
N TYR A 122 -6.06 -9.20 -2.47
CA TYR A 122 -7.08 -8.15 -2.52
C TYR A 122 -7.67 -7.99 -3.93
N ILE A 123 -6.83 -7.85 -4.96
CA ILE A 123 -7.27 -7.69 -6.35
C ILE A 123 -8.04 -8.92 -6.83
N ALA A 124 -7.62 -10.12 -6.45
CA ALA A 124 -8.31 -11.36 -6.81
C ALA A 124 -9.75 -11.41 -6.24
N ARG A 125 -9.96 -10.89 -5.03
CA ARG A 125 -11.30 -10.76 -4.45
C ARG A 125 -12.12 -9.66 -5.12
N GLU A 126 -11.52 -8.48 -5.32
CA GLU A 126 -12.21 -7.33 -5.94
C GLU A 126 -12.67 -7.61 -7.39
N CYS A 127 -11.90 -8.40 -8.16
CA CYS A 127 -12.28 -8.75 -9.53
C CYS A 127 -13.17 -10.00 -9.63
N GLY A 128 -13.55 -10.62 -8.51
CA GLY A 128 -14.38 -11.82 -8.49
C GLY A 128 -13.67 -13.09 -8.94
N MET A 129 -12.33 -13.09 -8.98
CA MET A 129 -11.52 -14.29 -9.21
C MET A 129 -11.64 -15.24 -8.01
N VAL A 130 -11.65 -14.68 -6.80
CA VAL A 130 -11.89 -15.38 -5.53
C VAL A 130 -13.13 -14.79 -4.87
N ASP A 131 -14.05 -15.63 -4.41
CA ASP A 131 -15.25 -15.15 -3.72
C ASP A 131 -14.89 -14.59 -2.33
N PRO A 132 -15.51 -13.49 -1.86
CA PRO A 132 -15.25 -12.93 -0.54
C PRO A 132 -15.41 -13.92 0.63
N HIS A 133 -16.23 -14.96 0.47
CA HIS A 133 -16.46 -16.00 1.49
C HIS A 133 -15.45 -17.16 1.42
N VAL A 134 -14.59 -17.18 0.39
CA VAL A 134 -13.53 -18.17 0.25
C VAL A 134 -12.36 -17.79 1.16
N ARG A 135 -11.95 -18.74 1.99
CA ARG A 135 -10.76 -18.63 2.81
C ARG A 135 -9.53 -18.58 1.90
N MET A 136 -8.63 -17.64 2.17
CA MET A 136 -7.37 -17.51 1.44
C MET A 136 -6.21 -17.84 2.38
N LEU A 137 -5.39 -18.80 1.99
CA LEU A 137 -4.15 -19.13 2.69
C LEU A 137 -2.95 -18.61 1.89
N LEU A 138 -2.09 -17.82 2.52
CA LEU A 138 -0.86 -17.33 1.95
C LEU A 138 0.32 -18.18 2.45
N GLY A 139 0.98 -18.87 1.53
CA GLY A 139 2.24 -19.57 1.76
C GLY A 139 3.42 -18.65 1.47
N ASP A 140 4.28 -18.44 2.47
CA ASP A 140 5.53 -17.67 2.33
C ASP A 140 6.66 -18.33 3.12
N ILE A 141 7.91 -17.93 2.84
CA ILE A 141 9.08 -18.39 3.56
C ILE A 141 9.42 -17.44 4.70
N GLU A 142 9.33 -17.93 5.93
CA GLU A 142 9.78 -17.20 7.12
C GLU A 142 11.19 -17.66 7.54
N ALA A 143 12.02 -16.69 7.94
CA ALA A 143 13.34 -16.96 8.52
C ALA A 143 13.20 -17.33 9.99
N THR A 144 13.78 -18.46 10.37
CA THR A 144 13.84 -18.97 11.74
C THR A 144 15.29 -19.13 12.19
N ALA A 145 15.51 -19.34 13.48
CA ALA A 145 16.84 -19.58 14.04
C ALA A 145 17.55 -20.80 13.41
N THR A 146 16.80 -21.74 12.84
CA THR A 146 17.30 -23.00 12.29
C THR A 146 17.28 -23.05 10.76
N GLY A 147 16.80 -22.02 10.08
CA GLY A 147 16.76 -21.97 8.62
C GLY A 147 15.55 -21.21 8.07
N ARG A 148 15.12 -21.58 6.86
CA ARG A 148 13.96 -21.02 6.17
C ARG A 148 12.86 -22.07 6.14
N VAL A 149 11.65 -21.71 6.57
CA VAL A 149 10.52 -22.65 6.61
C VAL A 149 9.31 -22.05 5.90
N LEU A 150 8.57 -22.90 5.20
CA LEU A 150 7.28 -22.54 4.63
C LEU A 150 6.27 -22.38 5.76
N VAL A 151 5.65 -21.21 5.82
CA VAL A 151 4.58 -20.87 6.75
C VAL A 151 3.35 -20.50 5.95
N TRP A 152 2.22 -21.07 6.35
CA TRP A 152 0.91 -20.72 5.81
C TRP A 152 0.16 -19.86 6.81
N ARG A 153 -0.42 -18.75 6.34
CA ARG A 153 -1.28 -17.88 7.15
C ARG A 153 -2.62 -17.66 6.48
N ASP A 154 -3.67 -17.62 7.29
CA ASP A 154 -4.98 -17.14 6.85
C ASP A 154 -4.90 -15.62 6.65
N THR A 155 -5.26 -15.14 5.45
CA THR A 155 -5.10 -13.71 5.11
C THR A 155 -6.10 -12.80 5.84
N ASP A 156 -7.17 -13.36 6.40
CA ASP A 156 -8.22 -12.62 7.12
C ASP A 156 -7.97 -12.56 8.62
N SER A 157 -7.51 -13.66 9.23
CA SER A 157 -7.23 -13.73 10.67
C SER A 157 -5.76 -13.51 11.04
N ASP A 158 -4.84 -13.57 10.07
CA ASP A 158 -3.37 -13.56 10.28
C ASP A 158 -2.85 -14.75 11.11
N GLU A 159 -3.69 -15.76 11.33
CA GLU A 159 -3.34 -16.96 12.08
C GLU A 159 -2.51 -17.93 11.23
N VAL A 160 -1.49 -18.53 11.86
CA VAL A 160 -0.66 -19.57 11.23
C VAL A 160 -1.45 -20.88 11.15
N VAL A 161 -1.46 -21.47 9.96
CA VAL A 161 -2.08 -22.76 9.67
C VAL A 161 -1.00 -23.83 9.59
N ALA A 162 -0.97 -24.71 10.59
CA ALA A 162 0.06 -25.76 10.69
C ALA A 162 -0.17 -26.95 9.74
N ASP A 163 -1.43 -27.28 9.44
CA ASP A 163 -1.79 -28.44 8.62
C ASP A 163 -2.75 -28.04 7.50
N VAL A 164 -2.16 -27.58 6.40
CA VAL A 164 -2.91 -27.16 5.20
C VAL A 164 -3.51 -28.37 4.47
N ASP A 165 -2.83 -29.50 4.43
CA ASP A 165 -3.30 -30.69 3.70
C ASP A 165 -4.60 -31.24 4.31
N SER A 166 -4.67 -31.30 5.64
CA SER A 166 -5.89 -31.68 6.36
C SER A 166 -7.02 -30.66 6.16
N LEU A 167 -6.68 -29.37 6.09
CA LEU A 167 -7.65 -28.30 5.84
C LEU A 167 -8.22 -28.38 4.41
N LEU A 168 -7.37 -28.60 3.41
CA LEU A 168 -7.80 -28.80 2.02
C LEU A 168 -8.65 -30.07 1.87
N SER A 169 -8.25 -31.16 2.55
CA SER A 169 -9.00 -32.43 2.53
C SER A 169 -10.37 -32.31 3.19
N SER A 170 -10.48 -31.56 4.29
CA SER A 170 -11.75 -31.33 5.00
C SER A 170 -12.64 -30.28 4.32
N SER A 171 -12.07 -29.30 3.62
CA SER A 171 -12.84 -28.30 2.86
C SER A 171 -13.70 -28.92 1.75
N ASN A 172 -13.32 -30.09 1.23
CA ASN A 172 -14.14 -30.89 0.31
C ASN A 172 -15.41 -31.48 0.97
N HIS A 173 -15.52 -31.42 2.31
CA HIS A 173 -16.58 -32.09 3.08
C HIS A 173 -17.35 -31.17 4.05
N THR A 174 -16.77 -30.08 4.57
CA THR A 174 -17.34 -29.32 5.72
C THR A 174 -17.58 -27.81 5.52
N GLY A 175 -17.43 -27.26 4.31
CA GLY A 175 -18.26 -26.11 3.91
C GLY A 175 -17.62 -24.73 3.74
N THR A 176 -16.30 -24.57 3.88
CA THR A 176 -15.64 -23.31 3.49
C THR A 176 -14.66 -23.58 2.35
N PRO A 177 -14.98 -23.18 1.10
CA PRO A 177 -14.03 -23.28 0.00
C PRO A 177 -12.76 -22.49 0.35
N THR A 178 -11.61 -23.06 0.05
CA THR A 178 -10.29 -22.50 0.37
C THR A 178 -9.47 -22.40 -0.91
N GLU A 179 -8.84 -21.25 -1.13
CA GLU A 179 -7.90 -21.00 -2.22
C GLU A 179 -6.53 -20.63 -1.65
N LEU A 180 -5.49 -20.85 -2.44
CA LEU A 180 -4.10 -20.65 -2.02
C LEU A 180 -3.47 -19.50 -2.81
N ALA A 181 -2.71 -18.67 -2.10
CA ALA A 181 -1.73 -17.77 -2.68
C ALA A 181 -0.34 -18.21 -2.23
N VAL A 182 0.66 -18.12 -3.11
CA VAL A 182 2.02 -18.54 -2.82
C VAL A 182 2.96 -17.45 -3.28
N THR A 183 3.92 -17.06 -2.43
CA THR A 183 4.97 -16.12 -2.83
C THR A 183 6.01 -16.82 -3.71
N MET A 184 6.79 -16.06 -4.47
CA MET A 184 7.90 -16.63 -5.25
C MET A 184 8.89 -17.40 -4.36
N ALA A 185 9.17 -16.90 -3.16
CA ALA A 185 10.08 -17.55 -2.23
C ALA A 185 9.58 -18.94 -1.79
N ALA A 186 8.26 -19.13 -1.68
CA ALA A 186 7.64 -20.40 -1.33
C ALA A 186 7.40 -21.34 -2.51
N PHE A 187 7.50 -20.82 -3.74
CA PHE A 187 7.33 -21.59 -4.97
C PHE A 187 8.62 -22.26 -5.44
N ASP A 188 9.77 -21.63 -5.18
CA ASP A 188 11.12 -22.12 -5.50
C ASP A 188 11.62 -23.22 -4.54
#